data_AF-A0A1T4PIW3-F1
#
_entry.id   AF-A0A1T4PIW3-F1
#
_cell.length_a   1.000
_cell.length_b   1.000
_cell.length_c   1.000
_cell.angle_alpha   90.00
_cell.angle_beta   90.00
_cell.angle_gamma   90.00
#
_symmetry.space_group_name_H-M   'P 1'
#
loop_
_entity.id
_entity.type
_entity.pdbx_description
1 polymer ?
#
loop_
_entity_poly.entity_id
_entity_poly.type
_entity_poly.pdbx_seq_one_letter_code
_entity_poly.pdbx_strand_id
1 'polypeptide(L)'
;MLSEQEERFIQYWSVNGERQKTSIRPFLVGMSSGFVVGIMVLVVLSSGWYERANMVANTRFNSVVFILAILIISFFMAFLYRKFRWEIQDQQYRELMAKKAKQKNQPEAAIQEDAGSTT
;
A
#
# COMPACT_ATOMS: atom_id res chain seq x y z
N MET A 1 20.95 3.02 -18.33
CA MET A 1 21.52 2.18 -17.25
C MET A 1 20.59 2.23 -16.05
N LEU A 2 20.33 1.07 -15.44
CA LEU A 2 19.67 1.01 -14.14
C LEU A 2 20.63 1.54 -13.07
N SER A 3 20.09 2.24 -12.08
CA SER A 3 20.84 2.62 -10.88
C SER A 3 21.05 1.42 -9.96
N GLU A 4 22.08 1.47 -9.11
CA GLU A 4 22.33 0.41 -8.13
C GLU A 4 21.14 0.17 -7.20
N GLN A 5 20.37 1.21 -6.89
CA GLN A 5 19.18 1.10 -6.04
C GLN A 5 18.07 0.28 -6.72
N GLU A 6 17.85 0.51 -8.01
CA GLU A 6 16.87 -0.24 -8.81
C GLU A 6 17.27 -1.71 -8.95
N GLU A 7 18.56 -1.99 -9.11
CA GLU A 7 19.04 -3.37 -9.25
C GLU A 7 18.95 -4.16 -7.94
N ARG A 8 19.25 -3.51 -6.80
CA ARG A 8 19.00 -4.08 -5.47
C ARG A 8 17.51 -4.31 -5.22
N PHE A 9 16.65 -3.39 -5.65
CA PHE A 9 15.20 -3.54 -5.55
C PHE A 9 14.70 -4.74 -6.35
N ILE A 10 15.16 -4.92 -7.60
CA ILE A 10 14.80 -6.07 -8.45
C ILE A 10 15.19 -7.40 -7.77
N GLN A 11 16.41 -7.49 -7.22
CA GLN A 11 16.88 -8.70 -6.52
C GLN A 11 16.06 -8.99 -5.25
N TYR A 12 15.73 -7.96 -4.48
CA TYR A 12 14.90 -8.11 -3.29
C TYR A 12 13.47 -8.52 -3.66
N TRP A 13 12.86 -7.87 -4.65
CA TRP A 13 11.47 -8.12 -5.03
C TRP A 13 11.27 -9.47 -5.72
N SER A 14 12.25 -9.95 -6.49
CA SER A 14 12.16 -11.28 -7.14
C SER A 14 12.09 -12.43 -6.15
N VAL A 15 12.74 -12.30 -4.98
CA VAL A 15 12.74 -13.32 -3.92
C VAL A 15 11.59 -13.11 -2.92
N ASN A 16 11.28 -11.85 -2.61
CA ASN A 16 10.40 -11.50 -1.49
C ASN A 16 9.01 -11.00 -1.89
N GLY A 17 8.75 -10.75 -3.17
CA GLY A 17 7.48 -10.21 -3.69
C GLY A 17 6.28 -11.15 -3.46
N GLU A 18 6.44 -12.44 -3.73
CA GLU A 18 5.43 -13.48 -3.46
C GLU A 18 5.17 -13.64 -1.95
N ARG A 19 6.21 -13.54 -1.11
CA ARG A 19 6.06 -13.61 0.36
C ARG A 19 5.32 -12.40 0.92
N GLN A 20 5.49 -11.23 0.29
CA GLN A 20 4.79 -10.01 0.70
C GLN A 20 3.29 -10.02 0.34
N LYS A 21 2.88 -10.78 -0.68
CA LYS A 21 1.46 -10.97 -1.05
C LYS A 21 0.62 -11.57 0.09
N THR A 22 1.20 -12.50 0.84
CA THR A 22 0.53 -13.21 1.95
C THR A 22 0.87 -12.61 3.33
N SER A 23 1.69 -11.56 3.40
CA SER A 23 2.18 -11.03 4.68
C SER A 23 1.06 -10.38 5.50
N ILE A 24 1.00 -10.76 6.78
CA ILE A 24 0.08 -10.20 7.79
C ILE A 24 0.62 -8.93 8.47
N ARG A 25 1.91 -8.59 8.27
CA ARG A 25 2.54 -7.42 8.92
C ARG A 25 1.84 -6.08 8.63
N PRO A 26 1.44 -5.78 7.37
CA PRO A 26 0.75 -4.52 7.07
C PRO A 26 -0.66 -4.45 7.68
N PHE A 27 -1.30 -5.61 7.88
CA PHE A 27 -2.61 -5.71 8.52
C PHE A 27 -2.53 -5.30 10.00
N LEU A 28 -1.48 -5.73 10.71
CA LEU A 28 -1.25 -5.34 12.12
C LEU A 28 -1.02 -3.83 12.27
N VAL A 29 -0.31 -3.19 11.32
CA VAL A 29 -0.09 -1.74 11.33
C VAL A 29 -1.41 -0.98 11.11
N GLY A 30 -2.21 -1.40 10.12
CA GLY A 30 -3.52 -0.82 9.85
C GLY A 30 -4.51 -0.98 11.01
N MET A 31 -4.46 -2.12 11.70
CA MET A 31 -5.24 -2.34 12.93
C MET A 31 -4.82 -1.36 14.04
N SER A 32 -3.52 -1.12 14.24
CA SER A 32 -3.06 -0.18 15.28
C SER A 32 -3.54 1.26 15.01
N SER A 33 -3.54 1.70 13.75
CA SER A 33 -4.05 3.04 13.39
C SER A 33 -5.56 3.17 13.62
N GLY A 34 -6.32 2.09 13.38
CA GLY A 34 -7.73 2.02 13.72
C GLY A 34 -8.00 2.20 15.20
N PHE A 35 -7.21 1.54 16.04
CA PHE A 35 -7.30 1.67 17.50
C PHE A 35 -6.99 3.09 17.96
N VAL A 36 -5.98 3.76 17.40
CA VAL A 36 -5.66 5.16 17.76
C VAL A 36 -6.83 6.10 17.45
N VAL A 37 -7.44 5.95 16.27
CA VAL A 37 -8.63 6.74 15.89
C VAL A 37 -9.82 6.41 16.80
N GLY A 38 -10.04 5.13 17.11
CA GLY A 38 -11.08 4.70 18.05
C GLY A 38 -10.90 5.29 19.44
N ILE A 39 -9.68 5.25 19.99
CA ILE A 39 -9.35 5.84 21.29
C ILE A 39 -9.57 7.36 21.27
N MET A 40 -9.14 8.04 20.22
CA MET A 40 -9.34 9.49 20.06
C MET A 40 -10.83 9.86 20.07
N VAL A 41 -11.67 9.09 19.37
CA VAL A 41 -13.13 9.29 19.38
C VAL A 41 -13.72 9.10 20.79
N LEU A 42 -13.28 8.08 21.53
CA LEU A 42 -13.72 7.85 22.91
C LEU A 42 -13.30 8.99 23.85
N VAL A 43 -12.09 9.54 23.67
CA VAL A 43 -11.61 10.70 24.44
C VAL A 43 -12.45 11.94 24.14
N VAL A 44 -12.75 12.21 22.86
CA VAL A 44 -13.58 13.36 22.47
C VAL A 44 -14.99 13.24 23.03
N LEU A 45 -15.61 12.06 22.95
CA LEU A 45 -16.95 11.81 23.50
C LEU A 45 -16.99 11.96 25.03
N SER A 46 -15.97 11.45 25.74
CA SER A 46 -15.89 11.55 27.21
C SER A 46 -15.51 12.95 27.71
N SER A 47 -14.90 13.79 26.87
CA SER A 47 -14.53 15.17 27.26
C SER A 47 -15.73 16.09 27.53
N GLY A 48 -16.95 15.67 27.16
CA GLY A 48 -18.17 16.41 27.46
C GLY A 48 -18.29 17.75 26.72
N TRP A 49 -17.49 17.98 25.67
CA TRP A 49 -17.37 19.27 24.97
C TRP A 49 -18.68 19.77 24.33
N TYR A 50 -19.71 18.91 24.21
CA TYR A 50 -21.01 19.25 23.61
C TYR A 50 -22.20 18.61 24.36
N GLU A 51 -22.73 19.28 25.38
CA GLU A 51 -23.90 18.82 26.16
C GLU A 51 -25.16 18.56 25.32
N ARG A 52 -25.45 19.39 24.30
CA ARG A 52 -26.62 19.20 23.42
C ARG A 52 -26.49 17.98 22.50
N ALA A 53 -25.27 17.65 22.06
CA ALA A 53 -25.05 16.42 21.28
C ALA A 53 -25.15 15.19 22.18
N ASN A 54 -24.68 15.27 23.44
CA ASN A 54 -24.77 14.19 24.41
C ASN A 54 -26.23 13.80 24.73
N MET A 55 -27.13 14.79 24.82
CA MET A 55 -28.55 14.57 25.13
C MET A 55 -29.34 13.95 23.96
N VAL A 56 -29.04 14.34 22.71
CA VAL A 56 -29.64 13.75 21.49
C VAL A 56 -28.99 12.41 21.14
N ALA A 57 -27.68 12.27 21.36
CA ALA A 57 -26.94 11.03 21.14
C ALA A 57 -27.41 9.92 22.09
N ASN A 58 -27.61 10.21 23.38
CA ASN A 58 -28.17 9.21 24.31
C ASN A 58 -29.58 8.75 23.95
N THR A 59 -30.35 9.53 23.19
CA THR A 59 -31.75 9.22 22.86
C THR A 59 -31.90 8.47 21.53
N ARG A 60 -31.00 8.66 20.55
CA ARG A 60 -31.11 8.02 19.21
C ARG A 60 -29.82 7.41 18.65
N PHE A 61 -28.67 7.65 19.27
CA PHE A 61 -27.37 7.26 18.74
C PHE A 61 -26.84 6.04 19.49
N ASN A 62 -26.80 4.89 18.82
CA ASN A 62 -26.25 3.70 19.40
C ASN A 62 -24.71 3.76 19.30
N SER A 63 -24.03 4.11 20.39
CA SER A 63 -22.57 4.17 20.48
C SER A 63 -21.89 2.88 20.01
N VAL A 64 -22.54 1.73 20.18
CA VAL A 64 -22.05 0.43 19.69
C VAL A 64 -21.98 0.40 18.16
N VAL A 65 -22.99 0.94 17.47
CA VAL A 65 -23.04 0.99 16.00
C VAL A 65 -21.96 1.93 15.46
N PHE A 66 -21.68 3.04 16.15
CA PHE A 66 -20.64 3.97 15.73
C PHE A 66 -19.23 3.38 15.88
N ILE A 67 -18.96 2.73 17.01
CA ILE A 67 -17.71 2.00 17.23
C ILE A 67 -17.57 0.88 16.19
N LEU A 68 -18.65 0.13 15.92
CA LEU A 68 -18.66 -0.92 14.91
C LEU A 68 -18.36 -0.36 13.50
N ALA A 69 -18.94 0.79 13.14
CA ALA A 69 -18.67 1.44 11.87
C ALA A 69 -17.20 1.85 11.73
N ILE A 70 -16.59 2.41 12.78
CA ILE A 70 -15.16 2.76 12.78
C ILE A 70 -14.28 1.50 12.64
N LEU A 71 -14.61 0.42 13.34
CA LEU A 71 -13.89 -0.85 13.24
C LEU A 71 -13.97 -1.44 11.82
N ILE A 72 -15.15 -1.40 11.19
CA ILE A 72 -15.36 -1.88 9.82
C ILE A 72 -14.54 -1.03 8.85
N ILE A 73 -14.65 0.30 8.91
CA ILE A 73 -13.92 1.20 8.02
C ILE A 73 -12.41 1.00 8.18
N SER A 74 -11.91 0.92 9.41
CA SER A 74 -10.50 0.67 9.68
C SER A 74 -10.03 -0.67 9.13
N PHE A 75 -10.80 -1.73 9.32
CA PHE A 75 -10.48 -3.06 8.79
C PHE A 75 -10.40 -3.05 7.27
N PHE A 76 -11.40 -2.48 6.59
CA PHE A 76 -11.42 -2.36 5.13
C PHE A 76 -10.26 -1.50 4.62
N MET A 77 -9.97 -0.37 5.28
CA MET A 77 -8.88 0.51 4.88
C MET A 77 -7.51 -0.17 5.03
N ALA A 78 -7.29 -0.90 6.12
CA ALA A 78 -6.08 -1.69 6.33
C ALA A 78 -5.90 -2.80 5.27
N PHE A 79 -6.99 -3.49 4.95
CA PHE A 79 -7.01 -4.54 3.94
C PHE A 79 -6.71 -3.98 2.54
N LEU A 80 -7.39 -2.89 2.16
CA LEU A 80 -7.21 -2.22 0.88
C LEU A 80 -5.79 -1.64 0.76
N TYR A 81 -5.30 -0.95 1.79
CA TYR A 81 -3.95 -0.37 1.79
C TYR A 81 -2.87 -1.43 1.57
N ARG A 82 -3.02 -2.61 2.20
CA ARG A 82 -2.10 -3.74 1.99
C ARG A 82 -2.08 -4.17 0.52
N LYS A 83 -3.27 -4.38 -0.07
CA LYS A 83 -3.40 -4.82 -1.47
C LYS A 83 -2.81 -3.77 -2.42
N PHE A 84 -3.18 -2.51 -2.25
CA PHE A 84 -2.74 -1.40 -3.09
C PHE A 84 -1.21 -1.21 -3.02
N ARG A 85 -0.61 -1.30 -1.83
CA ARG A 85 0.85 -1.18 -1.66
C ARG A 85 1.59 -2.29 -2.38
N TRP A 86 1.09 -3.52 -2.35
CA TRP A 86 1.69 -4.63 -3.07
C TRP A 86 1.59 -4.43 -4.59
N GLU A 87 0.42 -4.02 -5.08
CA GLU A 87 0.19 -3.76 -6.51
C GLU A 87 1.13 -2.68 -7.07
N ILE A 88 1.34 -1.58 -6.34
CA ILE A 88 2.26 -0.50 -6.75
C ILE A 88 3.70 -1.02 -6.88
N GLN A 89 4.17 -1.80 -5.91
CA GLN A 89 5.53 -2.32 -5.91
C GLN A 89 5.73 -3.37 -7.02
N ASP A 90 4.71 -4.19 -7.28
CA ASP A 90 4.73 -5.15 -8.39
C ASP A 90 4.76 -4.44 -9.76
N GLN A 91 3.98 -3.35 -9.92
CA GLN A 91 4.02 -2.52 -11.12
C GLN A 91 5.41 -1.91 -11.32
N GLN A 92 6.00 -1.33 -10.28
CA GLN A 92 7.35 -0.77 -10.34
C GLN A 92 8.39 -1.83 -10.76
N TYR A 93 8.28 -3.05 -10.23
CA TYR A 93 9.15 -4.17 -10.63
C TYR A 93 9.02 -4.51 -12.12
N ARG A 94 7.79 -4.58 -12.64
CA ARG A 94 7.53 -4.85 -14.08
C ARG A 94 8.10 -3.76 -14.98
N GLU A 95 7.94 -2.51 -14.59
CA GLU A 95 8.49 -1.36 -15.33
C GLU A 95 10.02 -1.41 -15.39
N LEU A 96 10.67 -1.74 -14.27
CA LEU A 96 12.13 -1.88 -14.21
C LEU A 96 12.64 -3.06 -15.04
N MET A 97 11.94 -4.19 -15.01
CA MET A 97 12.26 -5.36 -15.85
C MET A 97 12.11 -5.04 -17.34
N ALA A 98 11.07 -4.31 -17.74
CA ALA A 98 10.88 -3.86 -19.10
C ALA A 98 12.00 -2.90 -19.55
N LYS A 99 12.43 -1.97 -18.68
CA LYS A 99 13.60 -1.11 -18.94
C LYS A 99 14.89 -1.92 -19.09
N LYS A 100 15.10 -2.95 -18.27
CA LYS A 100 16.25 -3.86 -18.36
C LYS A 100 16.26 -4.63 -19.70
N ALA A 101 15.12 -5.15 -20.12
CA ALA A 101 14.98 -5.86 -21.39
C ALA A 101 15.26 -4.95 -22.59
N LYS A 102 14.74 -3.72 -22.60
CA LYS A 102 15.04 -2.74 -23.65
C LYS A 102 16.53 -2.41 -23.74
N GLN A 103 17.19 -2.21 -22.60
CA GLN A 103 18.64 -1.96 -22.56
C GLN A 103 19.48 -3.17 -23.00
N LYS A 104 18.97 -4.40 -22.84
CA LYS A 104 19.64 -5.61 -23.33
C LYS A 104 19.52 -5.76 -24.86
N ASN A 105 18.38 -5.37 -25.44
CA ASN A 105 18.15 -5.50 -26.89
C ASN A 105 18.75 -4.35 -27.70
N GLN A 106 19.03 -3.20 -27.08
CA GLN A 106 19.65 -2.04 -27.71
C GLN A 106 21.11 -2.25 -28.19
N PRO A 107 21.98 -3.00 -27.47
CA PRO A 107 23.29 -3.37 -28.01
C PRO A 107 23.21 -4.37 -29.17
N GLU A 108 22.21 -5.26 -29.25
CA GLU A 108 22.04 -6.17 -30.40
C GLU A 108 21.54 -5.45 -31.66
N ALA A 109 20.68 -4.44 -31.52
CA ALA A 109 20.19 -3.65 -32.65
C ALA A 109 21.27 -2.76 -33.27
N ALA A 110 22.15 -2.16 -32.45
CA ALA A 110 23.25 -1.32 -32.94
C ALA A 110 24.34 -2.13 -33.68
N ILE A 111 24.52 -3.42 -33.33
CA ILE A 111 25.46 -4.32 -34.02
C ILE A 111 24.88 -4.81 -35.36
N GLN A 112 23.55 -4.92 -35.49
CA GLN A 112 22.91 -5.31 -36.75
C GLN A 112 22.82 -4.18 -37.78
N GLU A 113 22.69 -2.91 -37.37
CA GLU A 113 22.74 -1.78 -38.31
C GLU A 113 24.14 -1.59 -38.93
N ASP A 114 25.21 -1.78 -38.17
CA ASP A 114 26.60 -1.66 -38.67
C ASP A 114 27.01 -2.83 -39.60
N ALA A 115 26.49 -4.04 -39.33
CA ALA A 115 26.70 -5.21 -40.20
C ALA A 115 25.89 -5.17 -41.51
N GLY A 116 24.85 -4.33 -41.59
CA GLY A 116 23.98 -4.20 -42.77
C GLY A 116 24.40 -3.12 -43.77
N SER A 117 25.37 -2.25 -43.44
CA SER A 117 25.83 -1.15 -44.31
C SER A 117 27.14 -1.43 -45.05
N THR A 118 27.67 -2.66 -44.97
CA THR A 118 28.92 -3.10 -45.65
C THR A 118 28.68 -4.14 -46.75
N THR A 119 27.46 -4.23 -47.30
CA THR A 119 27.18 -4.97 -48.54
C THR A 119 26.38 -4.13 -49.52
#